data_AF-A0A2J8IJW6-F1
#
_entry.id   AF-A0A2J8IJW6-F1
#
_cell.length_a   1.000
_cell.length_b   1.000
_cell.length_c   1.000
_cell.angle_alpha   90.00
_cell.angle_beta   90.00
_cell.angle_gamma   90.00
#
_symmetry.space_group_name_H-M   'P 1'
#
loop_
_entity.id
_entity.type
_entity.pdbx_description
1 polymer ?
#
loop_
_entity_poly.entity_id
_entity_poly.type
_entity_poly.pdbx_seq_one_letter_code
_entity_poly.pdbx_strand_id
1 'polypeptide(L)'
;IKLYTKHGTLKYQTDCAPNNGYFMIPLYDKGDFILKIEPPLGWSFEPTTVELHVDGVSDICTKGGDINFVFTGFSVNGKVLSKGQPLGPAGVQVSLRNTGTEAKIQSTVTRPGGKFAFFKVLPGDYEILATHPTWALKEIPFYRGERITFDVAPSRLDFTVEHDS
;
A
#
# COMPACT_ATOMS: atom_id res chain seq x y z
N ILE A 1 -4.22 0.43 15.21
CA ILE A 1 -5.63 0.90 15.19
C ILE A 1 -5.78 2.08 16.15
N LYS A 2 -6.54 3.10 15.76
CA LYS A 2 -6.81 4.30 16.57
C LYS A 2 -8.29 4.65 16.60
N LEU A 3 -8.79 5.03 17.76
CA LEU A 3 -10.15 5.52 17.97
C LEU A 3 -10.13 7.02 18.23
N TYR A 4 -10.94 7.76 17.48
CA TYR A 4 -11.10 9.20 17.62
C TYR A 4 -12.55 9.54 17.96
N THR A 5 -12.74 10.66 18.65
CA THR A 5 -14.06 11.32 18.69
C THR A 5 -14.39 11.90 17.32
N LYS A 6 -15.67 12.17 17.05
CA LYS A 6 -16.12 12.88 15.82
C LYS A 6 -15.43 14.24 15.60
N HIS A 7 -14.96 14.89 16.68
CA HIS A 7 -14.22 16.16 16.63
C HIS A 7 -12.72 15.99 16.38
N GLY A 8 -12.23 14.76 16.19
CA GLY A 8 -10.83 14.47 15.85
C GLY A 8 -9.90 14.23 17.05
N THR A 9 -10.39 14.30 18.29
CA THR A 9 -9.58 13.98 19.48
C THR A 9 -9.31 12.48 19.55
N LEU A 10 -8.05 12.08 19.68
CA LEU A 10 -7.64 10.69 19.90
C LEU A 10 -8.12 10.23 21.29
N LYS A 11 -8.92 9.16 21.33
CA LYS A 11 -9.41 8.53 22.56
C LYS A 11 -8.57 7.31 22.95
N TYR A 12 -8.18 6.51 21.96
CA TYR A 12 -7.47 5.26 22.22
C TYR A 12 -6.60 4.84 21.03
N GLN A 13 -5.52 4.10 21.31
CA GLN A 13 -4.65 3.50 20.31
C GLN A 13 -4.23 2.11 20.79
N THR A 14 -4.26 1.14 19.88
CA THR A 14 -3.74 -0.21 20.10
C THR A 14 -3.13 -0.75 18.82
N ASP A 15 -2.21 -1.69 18.97
CA ASP A 15 -1.73 -2.50 17.87
C ASP A 15 -2.64 -3.71 17.64
N CYS A 16 -2.54 -4.31 16.45
CA CYS A 16 -3.22 -5.56 16.15
C CYS A 16 -2.39 -6.73 16.70
N ALA A 17 -3.06 -7.79 17.13
CA ALA A 17 -2.45 -9.03 17.55
C ALA A 17 -1.65 -9.66 16.38
N PRO A 18 -0.40 -10.08 16.60
CA PRO A 18 0.48 -10.52 15.51
C PRO A 18 -0.01 -11.77 14.76
N ASN A 19 -0.71 -12.66 15.45
CA ASN A 19 -1.06 -14.00 14.95
C ASN A 19 -2.39 -14.07 14.20
N ASN A 20 -3.34 -13.19 14.53
CA ASN A 20 -4.70 -13.25 13.98
C ASN A 20 -5.27 -11.88 13.61
N GLY A 21 -4.51 -10.80 13.78
CA GLY A 21 -4.91 -9.45 13.39
C GLY A 21 -6.00 -8.82 14.27
N TYR A 22 -6.44 -9.48 15.33
CA TYR A 22 -7.48 -8.95 16.23
C TYR A 22 -6.96 -7.73 16.99
N PHE A 23 -7.86 -6.80 17.29
CA PHE A 23 -7.57 -5.64 18.13
C PHE A 23 -8.68 -5.48 19.16
N MET A 24 -8.34 -4.94 20.33
CA MET A 24 -9.32 -4.67 21.39
C MET A 24 -9.24 -3.20 21.79
N ILE A 25 -10.40 -2.55 21.81
CA ILE A 25 -10.54 -1.17 22.25
C ILE A 25 -11.62 -1.14 23.32
N PRO A 26 -11.27 -0.89 24.59
CA PRO A 26 -12.27 -0.74 25.64
C PRO A 26 -13.04 0.56 25.39
N LEU A 27 -14.36 0.45 25.25
CA LEU A 27 -15.24 1.59 25.05
C LEU A 27 -16.32 1.63 26.13
N TYR A 28 -16.31 2.69 26.93
CA TYR A 28 -17.25 2.89 28.05
C TYR A 28 -18.24 4.02 27.78
N ASP A 29 -17.85 4.97 26.92
CA ASP A 29 -18.64 6.15 26.60
C ASP A 29 -19.59 5.84 25.43
N LYS A 30 -20.84 6.31 25.53
CA LYS A 30 -21.77 6.36 24.38
C LYS A 30 -21.46 7.57 23.51
N GLY A 31 -21.70 7.45 22.21
CA GLY A 31 -21.56 8.57 21.27
C GLY A 31 -21.02 8.16 19.90
N ASP A 32 -20.66 9.18 19.11
CA ASP A 32 -20.11 9.01 17.77
C ASP A 32 -18.57 9.00 17.80
N PHE A 33 -17.99 7.96 17.22
CA PHE A 33 -16.55 7.77 17.10
C PHE A 33 -16.13 7.46 15.68
N ILE A 34 -14.84 7.65 15.43
CA ILE A 34 -14.19 7.32 14.16
C ILE A 34 -13.06 6.34 14.47
N LEU A 35 -13.21 5.10 14.03
CA LEU A 35 -12.18 4.07 14.13
C LEU A 35 -11.34 4.07 12.86
N LYS A 36 -10.02 4.22 13.00
CA LYS A 36 -9.08 4.34 11.87
C LYS A 36 -7.96 3.31 11.99
N ILE A 37 -7.63 2.68 10.86
CA ILE A 37 -6.41 1.88 10.72
C ILE A 37 -5.26 2.76 10.22
N GLU A 38 -4.11 2.61 10.84
CA GLU A 38 -2.86 3.27 10.44
C GLU A 38 -1.82 2.18 10.21
N PRO A 39 -1.75 1.65 8.98
CA PRO A 39 -0.85 0.55 8.68
C PRO A 39 0.58 1.07 8.39
N PRO A 40 1.59 0.19 8.35
CA PRO A 40 2.93 0.56 7.92
C PRO A 40 2.93 1.19 6.52
N LEU A 41 3.97 1.96 6.23
CA LEU A 41 4.09 2.64 4.94
C LEU A 41 4.00 1.64 3.79
N GLY A 42 3.11 1.93 2.84
CA GLY A 42 2.90 1.12 1.64
C GLY A 42 1.83 0.04 1.77
N TRP A 43 1.30 -0.24 2.95
CA TRP A 43 0.21 -1.22 3.11
C TRP A 43 -1.15 -0.58 2.85
N SER A 44 -2.04 -1.32 2.19
CA SER A 44 -3.39 -0.88 1.84
C SER A 44 -4.43 -1.73 2.58
N PHE A 45 -5.42 -1.07 3.16
CA PHE A 45 -6.54 -1.71 3.86
C PHE A 45 -7.86 -1.08 3.45
N GLU A 46 -8.94 -1.87 3.44
CA GLU A 46 -10.29 -1.39 3.19
C GLU A 46 -11.31 -1.93 4.22
N PRO A 47 -12.16 -1.05 4.79
CA PRO A 47 -12.03 0.42 4.74
C PRO A 47 -10.74 0.90 5.42
N THR A 48 -10.40 2.19 5.36
CA THR A 48 -9.32 2.76 6.20
C THR A 48 -9.89 3.43 7.47
N THR A 49 -11.20 3.65 7.48
CA THR A 49 -11.93 4.32 8.56
C THR A 49 -13.35 3.79 8.63
N VAL A 50 -13.86 3.63 9.85
CA VAL A 50 -15.23 3.18 10.15
C VAL A 50 -15.83 4.19 11.12
N GLU A 51 -17.00 4.72 10.79
CA GLU A 51 -17.79 5.53 11.71
C GLU A 51 -18.57 4.61 12.64
N LEU A 52 -18.50 4.87 13.95
CA LEU A 52 -19.14 4.07 14.98
C LEU A 52 -20.11 4.93 15.77
N HIS A 53 -21.38 4.54 15.79
CA HIS A 53 -22.39 5.09 16.67
C HIS A 53 -22.64 4.12 17.81
N VAL A 54 -22.22 4.46 19.03
CA VAL A 54 -22.33 3.57 20.20
C VAL A 54 -23.46 4.05 21.10
N ASP A 55 -24.59 3.34 21.04
CA ASP A 55 -25.82 3.67 21.78
C ASP A 55 -26.04 2.77 23.01
N GLY A 56 -25.33 1.64 23.09
CA GLY A 56 -25.45 0.63 24.14
C GLY A 56 -26.70 -0.23 24.03
N VAL A 57 -27.37 -0.27 22.88
CA VAL A 57 -28.65 -0.96 22.67
C VAL A 57 -28.68 -1.70 21.33
N SER A 58 -28.46 -0.99 20.23
CA SER A 58 -28.66 -1.49 18.88
C SER A 58 -27.41 -1.44 18.01
N ASP A 59 -26.35 -0.80 18.49
CA ASP A 59 -25.09 -0.63 17.80
C ASP A 59 -24.32 -1.96 17.58
N ILE A 60 -23.36 -1.91 16.66
CA ILE A 60 -22.54 -3.06 16.27
C ILE A 60 -21.71 -3.60 17.43
N CYS A 61 -21.20 -2.74 18.32
CA CYS A 61 -20.40 -3.16 19.47
C CYS A 61 -21.28 -3.91 20.49
N THR A 62 -22.48 -3.39 20.77
CA THR A 62 -23.45 -4.02 21.69
C THR A 62 -23.96 -5.36 21.17
N LYS A 63 -24.13 -5.49 19.85
CA LYS A 63 -24.54 -6.75 19.21
C LYS A 63 -23.41 -7.76 19.03
N GLY A 64 -22.18 -7.43 19.45
CA GLY A 64 -21.00 -8.28 19.23
C GLY A 64 -20.66 -8.49 17.75
N GLY A 65 -20.96 -7.51 16.91
CA GLY A 65 -20.61 -7.53 15.50
C GLY A 65 -19.15 -7.19 15.26
N ASP A 66 -18.57 -7.78 14.22
CA ASP A 66 -17.17 -7.57 13.88
C ASP A 66 -16.95 -6.29 13.07
N ILE A 67 -15.86 -5.58 13.37
CA ILE A 67 -15.36 -4.46 12.57
C ILE A 67 -14.04 -4.89 11.94
N ASN A 68 -14.08 -5.17 10.65
CA ASN A 68 -12.94 -5.73 9.92
C ASN A 68 -12.27 -4.68 9.03
N PHE A 69 -10.95 -4.63 9.11
CA PHE A 69 -10.10 -3.92 8.15
C PHE A 69 -9.41 -4.96 7.27
N VAL A 70 -9.77 -5.00 5.99
CA VAL A 70 -9.30 -6.04 5.08
C VAL A 70 -8.02 -5.58 4.40
N PHE A 71 -6.95 -6.34 4.53
CA PHE A 71 -5.73 -6.10 3.76
C PHE A 71 -6.00 -6.25 2.26
N THR A 72 -5.67 -5.23 1.48
CA THR A 72 -5.95 -5.19 0.03
C THR A 72 -4.68 -5.20 -0.82
N GLY A 73 -3.49 -5.17 -0.20
CA GLY A 73 -2.21 -5.24 -0.90
C GLY A 73 -1.25 -4.13 -0.51
N PHE A 74 -0.19 -4.02 -1.30
CA PHE A 74 0.90 -3.08 -1.12
C PHE A 74 0.86 -1.95 -2.15
N SER A 75 1.62 -0.91 -1.87
CA SER A 75 1.88 0.20 -2.76
C SER A 75 3.22 -0.05 -3.46
N VAL A 76 3.20 -0.08 -4.78
CA VAL A 76 4.41 -0.22 -5.60
C VAL A 76 4.73 1.14 -6.19
N ASN A 77 5.83 1.74 -5.74
CA ASN A 77 6.26 3.07 -6.15
C ASN A 77 7.49 2.99 -7.04
N GLY A 78 7.58 3.86 -8.04
CA GLY A 78 8.75 3.93 -8.91
C GLY A 78 8.92 5.28 -9.60
N LYS A 79 10.00 5.40 -10.37
CA LYS A 79 10.31 6.61 -11.14
C LYS A 79 10.85 6.24 -12.51
N VAL A 80 10.26 6.82 -13.56
CA VAL A 80 10.84 6.81 -14.91
C VAL A 80 11.91 7.89 -14.98
N LEU A 81 13.07 7.60 -15.56
CA LEU A 81 14.20 8.52 -15.66
C LEU A 81 14.48 8.88 -17.12
N SER A 82 15.00 10.09 -17.33
CA SER A 82 15.56 10.52 -18.62
C SER A 82 17.08 10.52 -18.53
N LYS A 83 17.75 9.98 -19.54
CA LYS A 83 19.22 9.91 -19.56
C LYS A 83 19.83 11.32 -19.42
N GLY A 84 20.72 11.48 -18.44
CA GLY A 84 21.42 12.74 -18.20
C GLY A 84 20.57 13.84 -17.53
N GLN A 85 19.37 13.52 -17.06
CA GLN A 85 18.49 14.46 -16.37
C GLN A 85 18.19 13.98 -14.94
N PRO A 86 18.18 14.87 -13.93
CA PRO A 86 17.89 14.50 -12.54
C PRO A 86 16.39 14.19 -12.33
N LEU A 87 15.53 14.75 -13.18
CA LEU A 87 14.09 14.58 -13.13
C LEU A 87 13.61 13.77 -14.32
N GLY A 88 12.64 12.89 -14.04
CA GLY A 88 11.97 12.08 -15.04
C GLY A 88 10.80 12.81 -15.70
N PRO A 89 10.34 12.33 -16.86
CA PRO A 89 9.26 12.95 -17.60
C PRO A 89 7.89 12.59 -16.99
N ALA A 90 6.96 13.54 -17.01
CA ALA A 90 5.55 13.27 -16.80
C ALA A 90 4.92 12.73 -18.10
N GLY A 91 3.76 12.06 -18.00
CA GLY A 91 2.99 11.62 -19.17
C GLY A 91 3.37 10.24 -19.73
N VAL A 92 4.33 9.54 -19.12
CA VAL A 92 4.65 8.15 -19.49
C VAL A 92 3.61 7.22 -18.90
N GLN A 93 2.96 6.41 -19.74
CA GLN A 93 2.04 5.39 -19.28
C GLN A 93 2.85 4.22 -18.70
N VAL A 94 2.51 3.81 -17.48
CA VAL A 94 3.11 2.67 -16.78
C VAL A 94 2.02 1.66 -16.50
N SER A 95 2.25 0.39 -16.82
CA SER A 95 1.31 -0.71 -16.63
C SER A 95 1.94 -1.80 -15.77
N LEU A 96 1.16 -2.34 -14.83
CA LEU A 96 1.50 -3.51 -14.02
C LEU A 96 0.74 -4.72 -14.58
N ARG A 97 1.43 -5.83 -14.81
CA ARG A 97 0.84 -7.10 -15.29
C ARG A 97 1.46 -8.30 -14.57
N ASN A 98 0.77 -9.44 -14.54
CA ASN A 98 1.37 -10.68 -14.04
C ASN A 98 2.44 -11.15 -15.01
N THR A 99 3.55 -11.64 -14.47
CA THR A 99 4.65 -12.22 -15.25
C THR A 99 4.12 -13.31 -16.20
N GLY A 100 4.56 -13.28 -17.46
CA GLY A 100 4.14 -14.25 -18.47
C GLY A 100 2.71 -14.11 -19.00
N THR A 101 1.98 -13.06 -18.59
CA THR A 101 0.65 -12.74 -19.14
C THR A 101 0.66 -11.38 -19.82
N GLU A 102 -0.19 -11.22 -20.84
CA GLU A 102 -0.42 -9.91 -21.46
C GLU A 102 -1.49 -9.07 -20.73
N ALA A 103 -2.18 -9.67 -19.76
CA ALA A 103 -3.28 -9.05 -19.03
C ALA A 103 -2.77 -7.96 -18.07
N LYS A 104 -3.13 -6.71 -18.35
CA LYS A 104 -2.84 -5.58 -17.46
C LYS A 104 -3.75 -5.62 -16.23
N ILE A 105 -3.15 -5.48 -15.06
CA ILE A 105 -3.85 -5.43 -13.77
C ILE A 105 -4.18 -3.98 -13.43
N GLN A 106 -3.18 -3.11 -13.56
CA GLN A 106 -3.33 -1.67 -13.32
C GLN A 106 -2.51 -0.87 -14.34
N SER A 107 -2.92 0.37 -14.56
CA SER A 107 -2.14 1.34 -15.32
C SER A 107 -2.24 2.71 -14.67
N THR A 108 -1.16 3.47 -14.76
CA THR A 108 -1.03 4.82 -14.24
C THR A 108 -0.17 5.65 -15.18
N VAL A 109 -0.09 6.95 -14.95
CA VAL A 109 0.73 7.87 -15.75
C VAL A 109 1.73 8.57 -14.84
N THR A 110 2.97 8.72 -15.29
CA THR A 110 3.99 9.40 -14.50
C THR A 110 3.62 10.87 -14.27
N ARG A 111 3.83 11.31 -13.04
CA ARG A 111 3.71 12.71 -12.62
C ARG A 111 5.02 13.48 -12.90
N PRO A 112 5.04 14.82 -12.75
CA PRO A 112 6.28 15.59 -12.79
C PRO A 112 7.37 14.98 -11.92
N GLY A 113 8.58 14.90 -12.47
CA GLY A 113 9.68 14.17 -11.84
C GLY A 113 9.60 12.65 -12.04
N GLY A 114 8.79 12.14 -12.96
CA GLY A 114 8.77 10.74 -13.40
C GLY A 114 8.13 9.75 -12.43
N LYS A 115 7.57 10.22 -11.32
CA LYS A 115 7.06 9.35 -10.24
C LYS A 115 5.74 8.68 -10.64
N PHE A 116 5.59 7.42 -10.28
CA PHE A 116 4.34 6.66 -10.39
C PHE A 116 4.12 5.77 -9.17
N ALA A 117 2.87 5.36 -8.96
CA ALA A 117 2.48 4.45 -7.88
C ALA A 117 1.31 3.57 -8.32
N PHE A 118 1.35 2.30 -7.92
CA PHE A 118 0.23 1.37 -7.90
C PHE A 118 -0.16 1.10 -6.46
N PHE A 119 -1.44 0.86 -6.19
CA PHE A 119 -1.97 0.62 -4.85
C PHE A 119 -2.74 -0.70 -4.85
N LYS A 120 -2.90 -1.31 -3.66
CA LYS A 120 -3.62 -2.59 -3.52
C LYS A 120 -3.06 -3.70 -4.41
N VAL A 121 -1.73 -3.78 -4.50
CA VAL A 121 -1.03 -4.83 -5.25
C VAL A 121 -0.78 -5.99 -4.29
N LEU A 122 -1.46 -7.11 -4.50
CA LEU A 122 -1.23 -8.31 -3.70
C LEU A 122 0.16 -8.91 -3.96
N PRO A 123 0.77 -9.65 -3.02
CA PRO A 123 1.98 -10.43 -3.28
C PRO A 123 1.87 -11.27 -4.55
N GLY A 124 2.94 -11.28 -5.36
CA GLY A 124 3.00 -12.02 -6.61
C GLY A 124 4.15 -11.55 -7.49
N ASP A 125 4.33 -12.26 -8.61
CA ASP A 125 5.32 -11.92 -9.62
C ASP A 125 4.69 -11.02 -10.69
N TYR A 126 5.27 -9.83 -10.85
CA TYR A 126 4.76 -8.83 -11.78
C TYR A 126 5.84 -8.26 -12.69
N GLU A 127 5.39 -7.84 -13.86
CA GLU A 127 6.16 -7.05 -14.80
C GLU A 127 5.60 -5.63 -14.88
N ILE A 128 6.50 -4.66 -15.01
CA ILE A 128 6.16 -3.25 -15.23
C ILE A 128 6.56 -2.88 -16.66
N LEU A 129 5.60 -2.39 -17.44
CA LEU A 129 5.81 -1.90 -18.79
C LEU A 129 5.57 -0.40 -18.86
N ALA A 130 6.50 0.33 -19.45
CA ALA A 130 6.37 1.76 -19.70
C ALA A 130 6.23 2.04 -21.19
N THR A 131 5.25 2.86 -21.58
CA THR A 131 4.98 3.25 -22.97
C THR A 131 4.73 4.75 -23.09
N HIS A 132 5.11 5.33 -24.23
CA HIS A 132 4.80 6.72 -24.56
C HIS A 132 4.48 6.83 -26.07
N PRO A 133 3.51 7.67 -26.49
CA PRO A 133 3.13 7.75 -27.91
C PRO A 133 4.27 8.18 -28.85
N THR A 134 5.22 8.98 -28.35
CA THR A 134 6.29 9.58 -29.17
C THR A 134 7.70 9.13 -28.78
N TRP A 135 7.90 8.58 -27.59
CA TRP A 135 9.24 8.25 -27.09
C TRP A 135 9.43 6.74 -27.07
N ALA A 136 10.50 6.27 -27.71
CA ALA A 136 10.97 4.91 -27.51
C ALA A 136 11.66 4.82 -26.15
N LEU A 137 11.03 4.09 -25.24
CA LEU A 137 11.57 3.83 -23.90
C LEU A 137 12.47 2.58 -24.00
N LYS A 138 13.74 2.73 -23.64
CA LYS A 138 14.69 1.63 -23.64
C LYS A 138 14.69 0.96 -22.27
N GLU A 139 14.43 -0.33 -22.24
CA GLU A 139 14.72 -1.17 -21.07
C GLU A 139 16.22 -1.14 -20.82
N ILE A 140 16.64 -0.73 -19.63
CA ILE A 140 18.06 -0.74 -19.28
C ILE A 140 18.40 -2.18 -18.89
N PRO A 141 19.23 -2.91 -19.67
CA PRO A 141 19.66 -4.23 -19.25
C PRO A 141 20.46 -4.10 -17.96
N PHE A 142 20.06 -4.89 -16.96
CA PHE A 142 20.71 -4.96 -15.65
C PHE A 142 22.19 -5.32 -15.83
N TYR A 143 23.11 -4.37 -15.66
CA TYR A 143 24.54 -4.65 -15.67
C TYR A 143 24.93 -5.29 -14.34
N ARG A 144 25.11 -6.62 -14.33
CA ARG A 144 25.70 -7.37 -13.21
C ARG A 144 27.21 -7.13 -13.19
N GLY A 145 27.64 -6.04 -12.56
CA GLY A 145 29.04 -5.79 -12.24
C GLY A 145 29.44 -6.52 -10.96
N GLU A 146 30.45 -7.39 -11.03
CA GLU A 146 31.09 -7.97 -9.85
C GLU A 146 31.77 -6.85 -9.04
N ARG A 147 31.44 -6.79 -7.74
CA ARG A 147 32.13 -6.03 -6.66
C ARG A 147 32.27 -4.51 -6.83
N ILE A 148 31.32 -3.74 -6.27
CA ILE A 148 31.64 -2.59 -5.39
C ILE A 148 30.57 -2.49 -4.28
N THR A 149 31.05 -2.34 -3.06
CA THR A 149 30.32 -2.21 -1.79
C THR A 149 29.56 -0.88 -1.64
N PHE A 150 28.30 -1.01 -1.19
CA PHE A 150 27.42 -0.04 -0.51
C PHE A 150 27.25 1.37 -1.10
N ASP A 151 26.20 1.53 -1.90
CA ASP A 151 25.12 2.44 -1.53
C ASP A 151 23.77 1.84 -1.96
N VAL A 152 22.77 2.03 -1.10
CA VAL A 152 21.57 1.20 -0.96
C VAL A 152 20.61 1.39 -2.13
N ALA A 153 20.51 0.37 -2.98
CA ALA A 153 19.35 0.08 -3.80
C ALA A 153 19.28 -1.42 -4.05
N PRO A 154 18.24 -2.16 -3.62
CA PRO A 154 17.95 -3.39 -4.31
C PRO A 154 17.22 -3.00 -5.61
N SER A 155 17.90 -3.19 -6.73
CA SER A 155 17.33 -3.15 -8.10
C SER A 155 16.57 -4.43 -8.46
N ARG A 156 16.51 -5.38 -7.53
CA ARG A 156 15.52 -6.45 -7.38
C ARG A 156 15.70 -7.02 -5.98
N LEU A 157 14.66 -6.99 -5.15
CA LEU A 157 14.63 -7.68 -3.86
C LEU A 157 13.70 -8.87 -4.03
N ASP A 158 14.25 -10.05 -4.31
CA ASP A 158 13.50 -11.29 -4.10
C ASP A 158 13.54 -11.52 -2.57
N PHE A 159 12.40 -11.36 -1.89
CA PHE A 159 12.28 -11.76 -0.47
C PHE A 159 11.33 -12.95 -0.39
N THR A 160 11.79 -14.02 0.26
CA THR A 160 10.93 -15.13 0.66
C THR A 160 10.33 -14.79 2.01
N VAL A 161 9.01 -14.80 2.11
CA VAL A 161 8.33 -14.78 3.42
C VAL A 161 8.27 -16.23 3.90
N GLU A 162 9.25 -16.62 4.72
CA GLU A 162 9.18 -17.86 5.46
C GLU A 162 8.38 -17.64 6.75
N HIS A 163 7.46 -18.57 7.03
CA HIS A 163 6.84 -18.73 8.33
C HIS A 163 7.44 -20.00 8.93
N ASP A 164 8.15 -19.86 10.04
CA ASP A 164 8.47 -20.99 10.91
C ASP A 164 7.22 -21.34 11.72
N SER A 165 6.90 -22.64 11.78
CA SER A 165 6.00 -23.23 12.78
C SER A 165 6.79 -23.60 14.02
#